data_AF-A0A7H9DSZ9-F1
#
_entry.id   AF-A0A7H9DSZ9-F1
#
_cell.length_a   1.000
_cell.length_b   1.000
_cell.length_c   1.000
_cell.angle_alpha   90.00
_cell.angle_beta   90.00
_cell.angle_gamma   90.00
#
_symmetry.space_group_name_H-M   'P 1'
#
loop_
_entity.id
_entity.type
_entity.pdbx_description
1 polymer ?
#
loop_
_entity_poly.entity_id
_entity_poly.type
_entity_poly.pdbx_seq_one_letter_code
_entity_poly.pdbx_strand_id
1 'polypeptide(L)'
;MKTNFLKKALPIGVGMMAVAFAFATESKTSQNSEEEAMTGYIYNSATNHCDEVKVDCNLTGSIPCTIGEIGNEQDVFELRDSSETSCTIPLYRQ
;
A
#
# COMPACT_ATOMS: atom_id res chain seq x y z
N MET A 1 -61.05 -44.34 8.18
CA MET A 1 -59.80 -43.62 8.52
C MET A 1 -59.05 -43.36 7.22
N LYS A 2 -58.70 -42.09 6.96
CA LYS A 2 -57.87 -41.65 5.82
C LYS A 2 -56.40 -41.91 6.15
N THR A 3 -55.66 -42.58 5.28
CA THR A 3 -54.19 -42.61 5.35
C THR A 3 -53.63 -42.31 3.96
N ASN A 4 -53.09 -41.10 3.83
CA ASN A 4 -52.48 -40.59 2.61
C ASN A 4 -51.18 -41.35 2.35
N PHE A 5 -51.14 -42.00 1.19
CA PHE A 5 -49.95 -42.61 0.64
C PHE A 5 -49.02 -41.54 0.06
N LEU A 6 -47.73 -41.82 0.24
CA LEU A 6 -46.64 -41.56 -0.71
C LEU A 6 -45.84 -40.23 -0.61
N LYS A 7 -44.55 -40.45 -0.34
CA LYS A 7 -43.35 -39.72 -0.82
C LYS A 7 -42.92 -38.49 -0.03
N LYS A 8 -42.39 -38.72 1.18
CA LYS A 8 -41.40 -37.83 1.80
C LYS A 8 -40.16 -38.63 2.17
N ALA A 9 -39.39 -38.99 1.14
CA ALA A 9 -38.07 -39.59 1.28
C ALA A 9 -37.18 -39.01 0.17
N LEU A 10 -36.57 -37.86 0.45
CA LEU A 10 -35.30 -37.51 -0.18
C LEU A 10 -34.25 -37.56 0.93
N PRO A 11 -33.34 -38.54 0.94
CA PRO A 11 -32.05 -38.39 1.60
C PRO A 11 -31.12 -37.58 0.68
N ILE A 12 -29.88 -37.38 1.11
CA ILE A 12 -28.78 -36.64 0.47
C ILE A 12 -28.82 -35.16 0.90
N GLY A 13 -27.98 -34.67 1.81
CA GLY A 13 -26.60 -35.05 2.12
C GLY A 13 -25.76 -33.77 2.01
N VAL A 14 -25.16 -33.35 3.13
CA VAL A 14 -23.95 -32.50 3.26
C VAL A 14 -23.69 -31.38 2.25
N GLY A 15 -23.66 -30.13 2.72
CA GLY A 15 -23.21 -28.98 1.91
C GLY A 15 -22.78 -27.77 2.73
N MET A 16 -21.62 -27.89 3.38
CA MET A 16 -20.61 -26.86 3.66
C MET A 16 -21.01 -25.52 4.32
N MET A 17 -20.47 -25.32 5.52
CA MET A 17 -20.21 -24.01 6.09
C MET A 17 -19.21 -23.26 5.21
N ALA A 18 -19.50 -22.00 4.86
CA ALA A 18 -18.50 -21.06 4.39
C ALA A 18 -18.63 -19.76 5.19
N VAL A 19 -17.75 -19.58 6.17
CA VAL A 19 -17.45 -18.26 6.72
C VAL A 19 -16.46 -17.61 5.76
N ALA A 20 -16.88 -16.55 5.09
CA ALA A 20 -15.97 -15.70 4.35
C ALA A 20 -16.01 -14.32 4.99
N PHE A 21 -15.15 -14.10 5.98
CA PHE A 21 -14.72 -12.74 6.32
C PHE A 21 -13.68 -12.34 5.28
N ALA A 22 -14.15 -11.78 4.16
CA ALA A 22 -13.30 -11.05 3.24
C ALA A 22 -13.49 -9.55 3.49
N PHE A 23 -12.97 -9.06 4.62
CA PHE A 23 -12.55 -7.67 4.66
C PHE A 23 -11.29 -7.59 3.81
N ALA A 24 -11.50 -7.41 2.52
CA ALA A 24 -10.47 -7.00 1.59
C ALA A 24 -9.85 -5.73 2.17
N THR A 25 -8.65 -5.86 2.72
CA THR A 25 -7.73 -4.73 2.81
C THR A 25 -7.37 -4.42 1.37
N GLU A 26 -8.11 -3.50 0.77
CA GLU A 26 -7.73 -2.78 -0.45
C GLU A 26 -6.53 -1.89 -0.09
N SER A 27 -5.36 -2.47 0.11
CA SER A 27 -4.11 -1.74 0.06
C SER A 27 -3.55 -1.88 -1.35
N LYS A 28 -3.95 -0.93 -2.21
CA LYS A 28 -3.19 -0.35 -3.34
C LYS A 28 -4.09 0.63 -4.08
N THR A 29 -4.23 1.83 -3.51
CA THR A 29 -4.48 3.01 -4.35
C THR A 29 -3.24 3.22 -5.21
N SER A 30 -3.34 2.95 -6.50
CA SER A 30 -2.28 3.28 -7.47
C SER A 30 -2.90 3.43 -8.84
N GLN A 31 -3.70 4.47 -9.01
CA GLN A 31 -4.08 5.00 -10.32
C GLN A 31 -4.26 6.50 -10.16
N ASN A 32 -3.24 7.30 -10.50
CA ASN A 32 -3.52 8.67 -10.94
C ASN A 32 -2.45 9.23 -11.88
N SER A 33 -2.60 8.90 -13.16
CA SER A 33 -1.89 9.49 -14.29
C SER A 33 -2.19 10.97 -14.47
N GLU A 34 -1.36 11.79 -13.82
CA GLU A 34 -1.18 13.21 -14.08
C GLU A 34 0.31 13.56 -13.87
N GLU A 35 1.14 13.56 -14.92
CA GLU A 35 2.56 14.02 -14.88
C GLU A 35 3.24 13.82 -13.52
N GLU A 36 3.37 12.55 -13.12
CA GLU A 36 3.23 12.15 -11.72
C GLU A 36 4.48 12.46 -10.89
N ALA A 37 4.45 13.57 -10.16
CA ALA A 37 5.38 13.81 -9.06
C ALA A 37 5.36 12.59 -8.12
N MET A 38 6.46 11.84 -8.11
CA MET A 38 6.63 10.65 -7.30
C MET A 38 6.57 11.02 -5.81
N THR A 39 5.89 10.18 -5.04
CA THR A 39 5.95 10.26 -3.59
C THR A 39 7.31 9.77 -3.11
N GLY A 40 8.07 10.66 -2.49
CA GLY A 40 9.31 10.36 -1.79
C GLY A 40 9.20 10.61 -0.29
N TYR A 41 10.25 10.26 0.44
CA TYR A 41 10.33 10.35 1.89
C TYR A 41 11.62 11.03 2.31
N ILE A 42 11.54 11.95 3.28
CA ILE A 42 12.70 12.59 3.91
C ILE A 42 12.74 12.29 5.40
N TYR A 43 13.94 12.04 5.93
CA TYR A 43 14.11 11.77 7.35
C TYR A 43 14.09 13.05 8.19
N ASN A 44 13.06 13.21 9.01
CA ASN A 44 12.93 14.33 9.92
C ASN A 44 13.46 13.95 11.31
N SER A 45 14.61 14.54 11.68
CA SER A 45 15.25 14.29 12.97
C SER A 45 14.48 14.86 14.17
N ALA A 46 13.59 15.84 13.96
CA ALA A 46 12.79 16.42 15.04
C ALA A 46 11.65 15.49 15.47
N THR A 47 11.02 14.81 14.50
CA THR A 47 9.95 13.83 14.74
C THR A 47 10.45 12.40 14.82
N ASN A 48 11.70 12.12 14.40
CA ASN A 48 12.24 10.77 14.20
C ASN A 48 11.43 9.94 13.17
N HIS A 49 10.79 10.61 12.21
CA HIS A 49 9.95 9.96 11.20
C HIS A 49 10.34 10.37 9.78
N CYS A 50 10.03 9.49 8.82
CA CYS A 50 10.13 9.73 7.39
C CYS A 50 8.86 10.44 6.92
N ASP A 51 8.98 11.74 6.69
CA ASP A 51 7.88 12.57 6.21
C ASP A 51 7.72 12.40 4.69
N GLU A 52 6.48 12.30 4.26
CA GLU A 52 6.12 12.17 2.85
C GLU A 52 6.26 13.52 2.13
N VAL A 53 6.90 13.49 0.97
CA VAL A 53 7.06 14.67 0.10
C VAL A 53 6.82 14.29 -1.36
N LYS A 54 6.09 15.15 -2.09
CA LYS A 54 5.94 15.00 -3.54
C LYS A 54 7.13 15.63 -4.24
N VAL A 55 7.86 14.84 -5.01
CA VAL A 55 9.04 15.29 -5.75
C VAL A 55 9.02 14.77 -7.19
N ASP A 56 9.57 15.56 -8.10
CA ASP A 56 9.83 15.09 -9.46
C ASP A 56 11.19 14.38 -9.51
N CYS A 57 11.21 13.16 -8.97
CA CYS A 57 12.41 12.33 -8.88
C CYS A 57 12.13 10.91 -9.37
N ASN A 58 13.20 10.21 -9.76
CA ASN A 58 13.18 8.91 -10.40
C ASN A 58 14.07 7.91 -9.67
N LEU A 59 13.79 6.61 -9.84
CA LEU A 59 14.63 5.54 -9.29
C LEU A 59 15.98 5.37 -10.00
N THR A 60 16.07 5.92 -11.20
CA THR A 60 17.26 5.90 -12.04
C THR A 60 17.72 7.32 -12.30
N GLY A 61 18.99 7.58 -12.00
CA GLY A 61 19.65 8.85 -12.28
C GLY A 61 21.09 8.80 -11.79
N SER A 62 21.84 9.87 -12.05
CA SER A 62 23.23 9.99 -11.60
C SER A 62 23.38 10.98 -10.44
N ILE A 63 22.36 11.80 -10.19
CA ILE A 63 22.38 12.87 -9.20
C ILE A 63 21.34 12.54 -8.13
N PRO A 64 21.71 12.48 -6.84
CA PRO A 64 20.74 12.23 -5.77
C PRO A 64 19.66 13.30 -5.75
N CYS A 65 18.42 12.88 -5.52
CA CYS A 65 17.30 13.79 -5.37
C CYS A 65 17.36 14.41 -3.96
N THR A 66 17.61 15.71 -3.89
CA THR A 66 17.62 16.46 -2.64
C THR A 66 16.52 17.51 -2.60
N ILE A 67 15.93 17.75 -1.43
CA ILE A 67 15.02 18.87 -1.19
C ILE A 67 15.51 19.75 -0.04
N GLY A 68 15.18 21.04 -0.09
CA GLY A 68 15.59 22.02 0.92
C GLY A 68 16.37 23.19 0.31
N GLU A 69 16.85 24.07 1.18
CA GLU A 69 17.70 25.18 0.78
C GLU A 69 19.16 24.74 0.61
N ILE A 70 19.91 25.47 -0.21
CA ILE A 70 21.33 25.20 -0.47
C ILE A 70 22.10 25.15 0.86
N GLY A 71 22.71 24.00 1.16
CA GLY A 71 23.44 23.75 2.42
C GLY A 71 22.62 23.10 3.54
N ASN A 72 21.30 22.92 3.36
CA ASN A 72 20.41 22.13 4.23
C ASN A 72 19.55 21.16 3.41
N GLU A 73 20.18 20.58 2.39
CA GLU A 73 19.57 19.62 1.49
C GLU A 73 19.38 18.28 2.19
N GLN A 74 18.19 17.70 2.03
CA GLN A 74 17.83 16.38 2.53
C GLN A 74 17.60 15.43 1.35
N ASP A 75 18.25 14.28 1.40
CA ASP A 75 18.07 13.22 0.42
C ASP A 75 16.65 12.65 0.51
N VAL A 76 16.06 12.40 -0.66
CA VAL A 76 14.71 11.83 -0.78
C VAL A 76 14.81 10.35 -1.10
N PHE A 77 13.96 9.57 -0.43
CA PHE A 77 13.93 8.11 -0.51
C PHE A 77 12.58 7.60 -1.02
N GLU A 78 12.55 6.46 -1.70
CA GLU A 78 11.32 5.85 -2.22
C GLU A 78 10.54 5.11 -1.14
N LEU A 79 11.23 4.46 -0.21
CA LEU A 79 10.62 3.60 0.80
C LEU A 79 10.87 4.12 2.20
N ARG A 80 9.92 3.87 3.10
CA ARG A 80 10.12 3.97 4.54
C ARG A 80 9.75 2.65 5.21
N ASP A 81 10.41 2.37 6.33
CA ASP A 81 10.06 1.22 7.18
C ASP A 81 8.61 1.34 7.69
N SER A 82 8.01 0.22 8.11
CA SER A 82 6.67 0.21 8.72
C SER A 82 6.60 1.03 10.01
N SER A 83 7.73 1.21 10.68
CA SER A 83 7.89 2.07 11.86
C SER A 83 8.06 3.55 11.50
N GLU A 84 8.20 3.86 10.21
CA GLU A 84 8.48 5.18 9.64
C GLU A 84 9.77 5.84 10.16
N THR A 85 10.64 5.12 10.87
CA THR A 85 11.86 5.66 11.49
C THR A 85 13.10 5.56 10.60
N SER A 86 12.98 4.93 9.44
CA SER A 86 14.10 4.70 8.52
C SER A 86 13.60 4.79 7.08
N CYS A 87 14.25 5.62 6.27
CA CYS A 87 13.94 5.76 4.86
C CYS A 87 15.04 5.05 4.05
N THR A 88 14.63 4.31 3.02
CA THR A 88 15.49 3.42 2.24
C THR A 88 15.19 3.55 0.76
N ILE A 89 16.16 3.17 -0.08
CA ILE A 89 16.15 3.36 -1.54
C ILE A 89 16.21 4.85 -1.91
N PRO A 90 17.40 5.39 -2.24
CA PRO A 90 17.51 6.79 -2.64
C PRO A 90 16.84 7.03 -4.00
N LEU A 91 16.20 8.18 -4.15
CA LEU A 91 15.74 8.70 -5.42
C LEU A 91 16.80 9.59 -6.07
N TYR A 92 16.69 9.75 -7.37
CA TYR A 92 17.62 10.49 -8.20
C TYR A 92 16.90 11.46 -9.14
N ARG A 93 17.61 12.47 -9.60
CA ARG A 93 17.19 13.32 -10.71
C ARG A 93 17.82 12.81 -12.01
N GLN A 94 17.04 12.86 -13.10
CA GLN A 94 17.52 12.57 -14.45
C GLN A 94 18.27 13.77 -15.03
#